data_AF-A0A5S4G6G8-F1
#
_entry.id   AF-A0A5S4G6G8-F1
#
_cell.length_a   1.000
_cell.length_b   1.000
_cell.length_c   1.000
_cell.angle_alpha   90.00
_cell.angle_beta   90.00
_cell.angle_gamma   90.00
#
_symmetry.space_group_name_H-M   'P 1'
#
loop_
_entity.id
_entity.type
_entity.pdbx_description
1 polymer ?
#
loop_
_entity_poly.entity_id
_entity_poly.type
_entity_poly.pdbx_seq_one_letter_code
_entity_poly.pdbx_strand_id
1 'polypeptide(L)'
;MDLNPEELPELWRPPIVEHAAAIRAGEARYLLAWGDDAAGARWGFLLWPPRTRHAGERAEHQGGARWVHWQDIRPVAGEDYSMVPVADPLL
;
A
#
# COMPACT_ATOMS: atom_id res chain seq x y z
N MET A 1 5.72 27.65 26.72
CA MET A 1 6.24 26.78 25.66
C MET A 1 5.58 27.21 24.38
N ASP A 2 6.27 28.04 23.60
CA ASP A 2 5.86 28.35 22.23
C ASP A 2 6.18 27.13 21.37
N LEU A 3 5.14 26.41 20.96
CA LEU A 3 5.24 25.33 19.99
C LEU A 3 5.18 25.96 18.60
N ASN A 4 6.30 26.52 18.14
CA ASN A 4 6.41 26.97 16.76
C ASN A 4 6.45 25.72 15.85
N PRO A 5 5.46 25.48 14.97
CA PRO A 5 5.38 24.26 14.15
C PRO A 5 6.29 24.38 12.91
N GLU A 6 7.53 24.84 13.07
CA GLU A 6 8.40 25.16 11.92
C GLU A 6 8.99 23.93 11.23
N GLU A 7 8.89 22.74 11.80
CA GLU A 7 9.33 21.51 11.15
C GLU A 7 8.32 20.40 11.44
N LEU A 8 7.25 20.34 10.65
CA LEU A 8 6.45 19.13 10.57
C LEU A 8 7.42 17.99 10.22
N PRO A 9 7.48 16.90 11.02
CA PRO A 9 8.38 15.79 10.73
C PRO A 9 8.12 15.30 9.32
N GLU A 10 9.19 14.97 8.60
CA GLU A 10 9.13 14.47 7.24
C GLU A 10 8.09 13.35 7.18
N LEU A 11 6.98 13.62 6.50
CA LEU A 11 5.82 12.75 6.53
C LEU A 11 6.23 11.44 5.88
N TRP A 12 6.21 10.34 6.64
CA TRP A 12 6.55 9.03 6.09
C TRP A 12 5.71 8.76 4.84
N ARG A 13 6.41 8.59 3.70
CA ARG A 13 5.80 8.24 2.43
C ARG A 13 6.13 6.78 2.14
N PRO A 14 5.15 5.85 2.21
CA PRO A 14 5.38 4.47 1.80
C PRO A 14 5.86 4.44 0.34
N PRO A 15 6.74 3.50 -0.04
CA PRO A 15 7.15 3.37 -1.43
C PRO A 15 6.01 2.85 -2.29
N ILE A 16 6.08 3.12 -3.58
CA ILE A 16 5.10 2.64 -4.55
C ILE A 16 5.54 1.36 -5.25
N VAL A 17 4.59 0.53 -5.64
CA VAL A 17 4.77 -0.64 -6.51
C VAL A 17 3.78 -0.60 -7.66
N GLU A 18 4.11 -1.20 -8.79
CA GLU A 18 3.22 -1.34 -9.94
C GLU A 18 2.63 -2.75 -9.98
N HIS A 19 1.41 -2.91 -10.50
CA HIS A 19 0.85 -4.23 -10.74
C HIS A 19 1.41 -4.86 -12.03
N ALA A 20 1.88 -6.11 -11.94
CA ALA A 20 2.64 -6.78 -12.99
C ALA A 20 1.80 -7.26 -14.19
N ALA A 21 0.49 -7.53 -14.03
CA ALA A 21 -0.35 -8.04 -15.13
C ALA A 21 -1.89 -7.94 -14.97
N ALA A 22 -2.46 -7.80 -13.76
CA ALA A 22 -3.87 -8.20 -13.53
C ALA A 22 -4.91 -7.07 -13.37
N ILE A 23 -4.53 -5.78 -13.36
CA ILE A 23 -5.48 -4.67 -13.23
C ILE A 23 -5.26 -3.70 -14.38
N ARG A 24 -6.35 -3.24 -15.00
CA ARG A 24 -6.34 -2.28 -16.11
C ARG A 24 -5.40 -1.11 -15.80
N ALA A 25 -4.35 -1.00 -16.61
CA ALA A 25 -3.24 -0.05 -16.51
C ALA A 25 -2.41 -0.18 -15.21
N GLY A 26 -1.08 -0.13 -15.36
CA GLY A 26 -0.10 -0.26 -14.27
C GLY A 26 -0.18 0.89 -13.26
N GLU A 27 -1.26 0.94 -12.50
CA GLU A 27 -1.46 1.94 -11.46
C GLU A 27 -0.51 1.67 -10.30
N ALA A 28 0.33 2.66 -10.01
CA ALA A 28 1.19 2.66 -8.83
C ALA A 28 0.35 2.64 -7.55
N ARG A 29 0.76 1.81 -6.58
CA ARG A 29 0.12 1.64 -5.28
C ARG A 29 1.14 1.75 -4.17
N TYR A 30 0.76 2.41 -3.08
CA TYR A 30 1.58 2.44 -1.86
C TYR A 30 1.66 1.04 -1.24
N LEU A 31 2.89 0.56 -1.03
CA LEU A 31 3.20 -0.66 -0.30
C LEU A 31 3.33 -0.30 1.19
N LEU A 32 2.36 -0.75 1.99
CA LEU A 32 2.27 -0.42 3.41
C LEU A 32 3.02 -1.41 4.30
N ALA A 33 3.11 -2.68 3.88
CA ALA A 33 3.84 -3.74 4.55
C ALA A 33 4.10 -4.91 3.58
N TRP A 34 5.01 -5.81 3.94
CA TRP A 34 5.20 -7.09 3.24
C TRP A 34 5.45 -8.22 4.22
N GLY A 35 5.29 -9.47 3.78
CA GLY A 35 5.54 -10.64 4.62
C GLY A 35 5.53 -11.92 3.81
N ASP A 36 6.02 -13.00 4.41
CA ASP A 36 6.00 -14.34 3.84
C ASP A 36 4.99 -15.18 4.64
N ASP A 37 4.08 -15.90 3.97
CA ASP A 37 3.10 -16.77 4.63
C ASP A 37 3.73 -18.07 5.18
N ALA A 38 2.92 -18.89 5.86
CA ALA A 38 3.39 -20.17 6.42
C ALA A 38 3.91 -21.17 5.38
N ALA A 39 3.57 -20.99 4.09
CA ALA A 39 4.08 -21.78 2.98
C ALA A 39 5.33 -21.14 2.33
N GLY A 40 5.80 -19.99 2.85
CA GLY A 40 6.93 -19.24 2.33
C GLY A 40 6.62 -18.40 1.09
N ALA A 41 5.35 -18.20 0.74
CA ALA A 41 4.98 -17.32 -0.36
C ALA A 41 4.96 -15.86 0.11
N ARG A 42 5.54 -14.96 -0.70
CA ARG A 42 5.62 -13.53 -0.37
C ARG A 42 4.37 -12.76 -0.77
N TRP A 43 3.97 -11.82 0.09
CA TRP A 43 2.83 -10.94 -0.08
C TRP A 43 3.17 -9.48 0.22
N GLY A 44 2.52 -8.56 -0.48
CA GLY A 44 2.54 -7.13 -0.21
C GLY A 44 1.15 -6.62 0.18
N PHE A 45 1.08 -5.78 1.20
CA PHE A 45 -0.15 -5.12 1.63
C PHE A 45 -0.22 -3.74 0.99
N LEU A 46 -1.09 -3.55 0.00
CA LEU A 46 -1.15 -2.29 -0.77
C LEU A 46 -2.42 -1.52 -0.46
N LEU A 47 -2.34 -0.19 -0.56
CA LEU A 47 -3.48 0.71 -0.44
C LEU A 47 -4.23 0.83 -1.77
N TRP A 48 -5.52 0.51 -1.82
CA TRP A 48 -6.37 0.79 -2.99
C TRP A 48 -7.03 2.16 -2.88
N PRO A 49 -7.12 2.90 -4.01
CA PRO A 49 -7.90 4.10 -4.06
C PRO A 49 -9.35 3.77 -3.71
N PRO A 50 -10.03 4.66 -2.96
CA PRO A 50 -11.45 4.50 -2.69
C PRO A 50 -12.21 4.40 -4.00
N ARG A 51 -12.93 3.28 -4.18
CA ARG A 51 -13.94 3.17 -5.24
C ARG A 51 -15.25 3.69 -4.69
N THR A 52 -15.76 4.78 -5.25
CA THR A 52 -17.09 5.25 -4.93
C THR A 52 -18.10 4.39 -5.69
N ARG A 53 -18.88 3.58 -4.97
CA ARG A 53 -20.05 2.92 -5.52
C ARG A 53 -21.28 3.70 -5.08
N HIS A 54 -22.05 4.20 -6.05
CA HIS A 54 -23.34 4.81 -5.78
C HIS A 54 -24.37 3.69 -5.57
N ALA A 55 -24.81 3.49 -4.34
CA ALA A 55 -25.91 2.60 -3.98
C ALA A 55 -27.06 3.48 -3.41
N GLY A 56 -27.87 4.06 -4.30
CA GLY A 56 -28.91 5.02 -3.94
C GLY A 56 -28.38 6.40 -3.51
N GLU A 57 -29.04 7.05 -2.54
CA GLU A 57 -28.68 8.38 -2.02
C GLU A 57 -27.40 8.41 -1.17
N ARG A 58 -26.72 7.27 -0.99
CA ARG A 58 -25.46 7.18 -0.25
C ARG A 58 -24.33 6.69 -1.14
N ALA A 59 -23.21 7.40 -1.08
CA ALA A 59 -21.95 7.02 -1.70
C ALA A 59 -21.20 6.07 -0.76
N GLU A 60 -21.08 4.80 -1.12
CA GLU A 60 -20.24 3.84 -0.41
C GLU A 60 -18.80 3.95 -0.93
N HIS A 61 -17.88 4.27 -0.04
CA HIS A 61 -16.45 4.33 -0.35
C HIS A 61 -15.84 2.96 -0.04
N GLN A 62 -15.61 2.15 -1.08
CA GLN A 62 -14.86 0.89 -0.96
C GLN A 62 -13.35 1.15 -1.10
N GLY A 63 -12.82 2.03 -0.24
CA GLY A 63 -11.38 2.19 -0.07
C GLY A 63 -10.88 1.20 0.97
N GLY A 64 -9.77 0.53 0.71
CA GLY A 64 -9.20 -0.44 1.63
C GLY A 64 -7.80 -0.86 1.22
N ALA A 65 -7.03 -1.34 2.19
CA ALA A 65 -5.76 -2.00 1.92
C ALA A 65 -5.99 -3.52 1.87
N ARG A 66 -5.25 -4.22 1.01
CA ARG A 66 -5.37 -5.67 0.85
C ARG A 66 -4.04 -6.32 0.52
N TRP A 67 -3.94 -7.59 0.89
CA TRP A 67 -2.82 -8.46 0.56
C TRP A 67 -2.88 -8.89 -0.91
N VAL A 68 -1.73 -8.84 -1.57
CA VAL A 68 -1.51 -9.28 -2.96
C VAL A 68 -0.21 -10.07 -3.03
N HIS A 69 -0.17 -11.12 -3.86
CA HIS A 69 1.05 -11.89 -4.07
C HIS A 69 2.16 -11.00 -4.63
N TRP A 70 3.37 -11.18 -4.12
CA TRP A 70 4.54 -10.39 -4.53
C TRP A 70 4.84 -10.53 -6.02
N GLN A 71 4.57 -11.70 -6.61
CA GLN A 71 4.75 -11.94 -8.05
C GLN A 71 3.83 -11.08 -8.94
N ASP A 72 2.73 -10.58 -8.38
CA ASP A 72 1.74 -9.75 -9.09
C ASP A 72 2.04 -8.26 -9.00
N ILE A 73 3.16 -7.89 -8.35
CA ILE A 73 3.65 -6.51 -8.21
C ILE A 73 5.11 -6.38 -8.62
N ARG A 74 5.53 -5.15 -8.95
CA ARG A 74 6.91 -4.82 -9.34
C ARG A 74 7.37 -3.57 -8.60
N PRO A 75 8.59 -3.58 -8.03
CA PRO A 75 9.20 -2.37 -7.51
C PRO A 75 9.34 -1.30 -8.60
N VAL A 76 9.13 -0.04 -8.22
CA VAL A 76 9.37 1.14 -9.05
C VAL A 76 10.81 1.62 -8.79
N ALA A 77 11.51 1.97 -9.87
CA ALA A 77 12.87 2.46 -9.76
C ALA A 77 12.93 3.79 -9.01
N GLY A 78 13.87 3.93 -8.07
CA GLY A 78 14.09 5.15 -7.29
C GLY A 78 13.29 5.24 -5.99
N GLU A 79 12.41 4.28 -5.69
CA GLU A 79 11.74 4.19 -4.38
C GLU A 79 12.65 3.52 -3.33
N ASP A 80 12.53 3.96 -2.09
CA ASP A 80 13.20 3.36 -0.93
C ASP A 80 12.27 2.37 -0.21
N TYR A 81 12.62 1.09 -0.24
CA TYR A 81 11.88 0.01 0.39
C TYR A 81 12.41 -0.40 1.77
N SER A 82 13.50 0.22 2.23
CA SER A 82 14.19 -0.17 3.48
C SER A 82 13.32 0.04 4.72
N MET A 83 12.40 1.02 4.65
CA MET A 83 11.51 1.39 5.74
C MET A 83 10.13 0.72 5.65
N VAL A 84 9.92 -0.22 4.72
CA VAL A 84 8.64 -0.94 4.62
C VAL A 84 8.56 -1.98 5.74
N PRO A 85 7.54 -1.89 6.63
CA PRO A 85 7.36 -2.86 7.70
C PRO A 85 7.23 -4.30 7.17
N VAL A 86 7.85 -5.23 7.89
CA VAL A 86 7.60 -6.66 7.73
C VAL A 86 6.45 -7.03 8.66
N ALA A 87 5.36 -7.55 8.11
CA ALA A 87 4.27 -8.09 8.90
C ALA A 87 4.42 -9.61 8.98
N ASP A 88 4.36 -10.13 10.21
CA ASP A 88 4.28 -11.56 10.45
C ASP A 88 2.82 -12.00 10.27
N PRO A 89 2.50 -12.97 9.39
CA PRO A 89 1.14 -13.45 9.20
C PRO A 89 0.61 -14.26 10.39
N LEU A 90 1.39 -14.44 11.46
CA LEU A 90 0.99 -15.13 12.70
C LEU A 90 0.22 -14.27 13.71
N LEU A 91 -0.28 -13.08 13.32
CA LEU A 91 -1.20 -12.26 14.14
C LEU A 91 -2.67 -12.48 13.76
#